data_AF-A0A2V2FVF5-F1
#
_entry.id   AF-A0A2V2FVF5-F1
#
_cell.length_a   1.000
_cell.length_b   1.000
_cell.length_c   1.000
_cell.angle_alpha   90.00
_cell.angle_beta   90.00
_cell.angle_gamma   90.00
#
_symmetry.space_group_name_H-M   'P 1'
#
loop_
_entity.id
_entity.type
_entity.pdbx_description
1 polymer ?
#
loop_
_entity_poly.entity_id
_entity_poly.type
_entity_poly.pdbx_seq_one_letter_code
_entity_poly.pdbx_strand_id
1 'polypeptide(L)'
;MENNLQTIYLAGGCFWGMEKLMKSLRGVKKVTSGYANGTDANDANYETVCRGRTGFREAVRIEYDPFEITIDAILLAYFYVIDPTQENGQGPDRGTQYQTGIYYMPDDSAAKAAIERIVKIEQSAIDRERARGGINSFKYFSVEIEPLKNFFAAEEYHQNYLDKNPYGYCHISFKKIELLAKLPLAAMNYEKPAKEIIANFINSQGL
;
A
#
# COMPACT_ATOMS: atom_id res chain seq x y z
N MET A 1 24.43 -16.98 0.30
CA MET A 1 23.13 -17.14 -0.37
C MET A 1 22.86 -15.83 -1.06
N GLU A 2 22.75 -15.82 -2.39
CA GLU A 2 22.24 -14.64 -3.09
C GLU A 2 20.83 -14.37 -2.55
N ASN A 3 20.62 -13.18 -1.98
CA ASN A 3 19.29 -12.78 -1.53
C ASN A 3 18.42 -12.53 -2.78
N ASN A 4 17.62 -13.53 -3.17
CA ASN A 4 16.56 -13.35 -4.17
C ASN A 4 15.43 -12.54 -3.53
N LEU A 5 15.59 -11.23 -3.51
CA LEU A 5 14.55 -10.31 -3.07
C LEU A 5 13.38 -10.35 -4.06
N GLN A 6 12.17 -10.33 -3.54
CA GLN A 6 10.95 -10.13 -4.31
C GLN A 6 10.55 -8.67 -4.29
N THR A 7 9.78 -8.24 -5.29
CA THR A 7 9.35 -6.84 -5.44
C THR A 7 7.85 -6.72 -5.64
N ILE A 8 7.24 -5.78 -4.92
CA ILE A 8 5.85 -5.35 -5.12
C ILE A 8 5.77 -3.82 -5.10
N TYR A 9 4.79 -3.24 -5.79
CA TYR A 9 4.59 -1.80 -5.86
C TYR A 9 3.22 -1.46 -5.30
N LEU A 10 3.16 -0.54 -4.34
CA LEU A 10 1.91 -0.18 -3.67
C LEU A 10 1.68 1.33 -3.78
N ALA A 11 0.53 1.72 -4.33
CA ALA A 11 0.02 3.08 -4.29
C ALA A 11 -1.02 3.19 -3.18
N GLY A 12 -0.85 4.16 -2.28
CA GLY A 12 -1.61 4.23 -1.02
C GLY A 12 -1.90 5.65 -0.56
N GLY A 13 -2.03 6.60 -1.50
CA GLY A 13 -2.03 8.03 -1.19
C GLY A 13 -0.62 8.61 -1.20
N CYS A 14 -0.39 9.67 -0.40
CA CYS A 14 0.95 10.25 -0.26
C CYS A 14 1.99 9.18 0.08
N PHE A 15 2.99 9.02 -0.79
CA PHE A 15 3.98 7.95 -0.66
C PHE A 15 4.89 8.06 0.58
N TRP A 16 4.94 9.21 1.27
CA TRP A 16 5.82 9.41 2.43
C TRP A 16 5.43 8.53 3.60
N GLY A 17 4.13 8.47 3.89
CA GLY A 17 3.58 7.60 4.93
C GLY A 17 3.73 6.13 4.56
N MET A 18 3.46 5.80 3.29
CA MET A 18 3.60 4.43 2.76
C MET A 18 5.05 3.95 2.83
N GLU A 19 6.02 4.78 2.45
CA GLU A 19 7.44 4.47 2.52
C GLU A 19 7.85 4.23 3.97
N LYS A 20 7.51 5.15 4.89
CA LYS A 20 7.82 5.01 6.31
C LYS A 20 7.24 3.73 6.90
N LEU A 21 5.99 3.42 6.58
CA LEU A 21 5.33 2.19 7.03
C LEU A 21 6.08 0.95 6.51
N MET A 22 6.25 0.85 5.20
CA MET A 22 6.78 -0.37 4.59
C MET A 22 8.24 -0.61 5.01
N LYS A 23 9.04 0.45 5.14
CA LYS A 23 10.41 0.37 5.68
C LYS A 23 10.47 -0.15 7.11
N SER A 24 9.42 0.07 7.90
CA SER A 24 9.39 -0.34 9.31
C SER A 24 9.09 -1.84 9.50
N LEU A 25 8.67 -2.54 8.44
CA LEU A 25 8.32 -3.95 8.52
C LEU A 25 9.57 -4.83 8.46
N ARG A 26 9.74 -5.71 9.45
CA ARG A 26 10.82 -6.71 9.45
C ARG A 26 10.71 -7.61 8.21
N GLY A 27 11.83 -7.78 7.49
CA GLY A 27 11.91 -8.53 6.24
C GLY A 27 11.88 -7.65 4.98
N VAL A 28 11.36 -6.42 5.06
CA VAL A 28 11.53 -5.42 4.00
C VAL A 28 12.96 -4.90 4.01
N LYS A 29 13.62 -4.93 2.85
CA LYS A 29 15.05 -4.59 2.72
C LYS A 29 15.26 -3.20 2.13
N LYS A 30 14.41 -2.79 1.21
CA LYS A 30 14.46 -1.46 0.60
C LYS A 30 13.07 -1.01 0.18
N VAL A 31 12.83 0.29 0.34
CA VAL A 31 11.64 0.95 -0.20
C VAL A 31 12.09 2.18 -0.97
N THR A 32 11.45 2.45 -2.10
CA THR A 32 11.73 3.63 -2.95
C THR A 32 10.43 4.28 -3.35
N SER A 33 10.28 5.56 -3.01
CA SER A 33 9.14 6.38 -3.42
C SER A 33 9.24 6.71 -4.92
N GLY A 34 8.13 6.68 -5.64
CA GLY A 34 8.13 6.95 -7.07
C GLY A 34 6.75 7.05 -7.71
N TYR A 35 6.75 7.10 -9.03
CA TYR A 35 5.58 7.27 -9.87
C TYR A 35 5.36 6.00 -10.70
N ALA A 36 4.25 5.32 -10.48
CA ALA A 36 3.90 4.08 -11.16
C ALA A 36 2.78 4.26 -12.20
N ASN A 37 2.86 3.48 -13.28
CA ASN A 37 1.79 3.26 -14.27
C ASN A 37 1.21 4.54 -14.91
N GLY A 38 2.04 5.55 -15.18
CA GLY A 38 1.66 6.77 -15.90
C GLY A 38 2.18 6.81 -17.34
N THR A 39 2.29 8.03 -17.89
CA THR A 39 2.72 8.32 -19.26
C THR A 39 4.15 7.86 -19.54
N ASP A 40 5.15 8.74 -19.43
CA ASP A 40 6.55 8.43 -19.72
C ASP A 40 7.51 9.15 -18.77
N ALA A 41 8.81 8.89 -18.94
CA ALA A 41 9.86 9.38 -18.06
C ALA A 41 9.95 10.91 -18.00
N ASN A 42 9.62 11.63 -19.07
CA ASN A 42 9.70 13.09 -19.10
C ASN A 42 8.65 13.75 -18.19
N ASP A 43 7.51 13.07 -18.02
CA ASP A 43 6.41 13.51 -17.16
C ASP A 43 6.56 13.08 -15.70
N ALA A 44 7.54 12.21 -15.41
CA ALA A 44 7.72 11.57 -14.10
C ALA A 44 8.51 12.44 -13.10
N ASN A 45 8.02 13.66 -12.87
CA ASN A 45 8.51 14.60 -11.86
C ASN A 45 7.33 15.16 -11.05
N TYR A 46 7.58 15.56 -9.81
CA TYR A 46 6.54 15.99 -8.88
C TYR A 46 5.67 17.12 -9.42
N GLU A 47 6.28 18.15 -10.01
CA GLU A 47 5.56 19.32 -10.53
C GLU A 47 4.57 18.98 -11.65
N THR A 48 4.88 17.94 -12.43
CA THR A 48 4.02 17.47 -13.52
C THR A 48 2.99 16.46 -13.01
N VAL A 49 3.40 15.53 -12.16
CA VAL A 49 2.52 14.49 -11.58
C VAL A 49 1.42 15.11 -10.72
N CYS A 50 1.73 16.10 -9.89
CA CYS A 50 0.74 16.74 -9.03
C CYS A 50 -0.35 17.53 -9.78
N ARG A 51 -0.19 17.74 -11.09
CA ARG A 51 -1.27 18.29 -11.95
C ARG A 51 -2.35 17.26 -12.28
N GLY A 52 -2.11 15.97 -12.00
CA GLY A 52 -3.11 14.90 -12.10
C GLY A 52 -3.45 14.43 -13.51
N ARG A 53 -2.65 14.80 -14.53
CA ARG A 53 -2.91 14.51 -15.96
C ARG A 53 -2.03 13.42 -16.57
N THR A 54 -1.00 12.97 -15.85
CA THR A 54 0.01 12.02 -16.34
C THR A 54 -0.42 10.56 -16.17
N GLY A 55 -1.52 10.31 -15.46
CA GLY A 55 -1.96 8.95 -15.13
C GLY A 55 -1.10 8.25 -14.07
N PHE A 56 0.04 8.81 -13.66
CA PHE A 56 0.88 8.25 -12.61
C PHE A 56 0.13 8.13 -11.28
N ARG A 57 0.57 7.18 -10.47
CA ARG A 57 0.25 7.04 -9.04
C ARG A 57 1.50 7.26 -8.23
N GLU A 58 1.39 8.00 -7.14
CA GLU A 58 2.39 7.96 -6.08
C GLU A 58 2.37 6.54 -5.48
N ALA A 59 3.49 5.86 -5.65
CA ALA A 59 3.67 4.48 -5.25
C ALA A 59 5.03 4.29 -4.58
N VAL A 60 5.13 3.20 -3.82
CA VAL A 60 6.39 2.74 -3.27
C VAL A 60 6.77 1.40 -3.89
N ARG A 61 8.01 1.29 -4.38
CA ARG A 61 8.62 0.00 -4.72
C ARG A 61 9.16 -0.64 -3.45
N ILE A 62 8.74 -1.85 -3.15
CA ILE A 62 9.10 -2.58 -1.93
C ILE A 62 9.90 -3.81 -2.33
N GLU A 63 11.18 -3.85 -1.95
CA GLU A 63 12.07 -4.99 -2.13
C GLU A 63 12.17 -5.72 -0.78
N TYR A 64 11.76 -6.99 -0.73
CA TYR A 64 11.64 -7.76 0.51
C TYR A 64 12.21 -9.16 0.38
N ASP A 65 12.62 -9.71 1.53
CA ASP A 65 13.08 -11.10 1.62
C ASP A 65 11.89 -12.02 1.90
N PRO A 66 11.50 -12.89 0.95
CA PRO A 66 10.32 -13.75 1.10
C PRO A 66 10.46 -14.79 2.22
N PHE A 67 11.67 -15.02 2.74
CA PHE A 67 11.89 -15.89 3.90
C PHE A 67 11.65 -15.20 5.24
N GLU A 68 11.64 -13.86 5.27
CA GLU A 68 11.38 -13.07 6.49
C GLU A 68 9.98 -12.47 6.52
N ILE A 69 9.43 -12.08 5.36
CA ILE A 69 8.10 -11.49 5.25
C ILE A 69 7.42 -11.95 3.95
N THR A 70 6.12 -12.23 4.03
CA THR A 70 5.32 -12.68 2.89
C THR A 70 4.59 -11.50 2.24
N ILE A 71 4.17 -11.69 0.98
CA ILE A 71 3.25 -10.75 0.30
C ILE A 71 1.94 -10.56 1.09
N ASP A 72 1.42 -11.62 1.72
CA ASP A 72 0.27 -11.56 2.61
C ASP A 72 0.50 -10.57 3.76
N ALA A 73 1.65 -10.65 4.45
CA ALA A 73 1.98 -9.77 5.56
C ALA A 73 2.14 -8.30 5.10
N ILE A 74 2.74 -8.07 3.93
CA ILE A 74 2.86 -6.74 3.33
C ILE A 74 1.48 -6.16 3.00
N LEU A 75 0.62 -6.96 2.36
CA LEU A 75 -0.74 -6.53 2.01
C LEU A 75 -1.62 -6.38 3.23
N LEU A 76 -1.38 -7.15 4.30
CA LEU A 76 -2.08 -7.02 5.58
C LEU A 76 -1.82 -5.64 6.19
N ALA A 77 -0.56 -5.20 6.20
CA ALA A 77 -0.21 -3.84 6.62
C ALA A 77 -0.83 -2.77 5.71
N TYR A 78 -0.79 -2.97 4.39
CA TYR A 78 -1.37 -2.05 3.41
C TYR A 78 -2.87 -1.84 3.60
N PHE A 79 -3.68 -2.90 3.57
CA PHE A 79 -5.15 -2.79 3.71
C PHE A 79 -5.60 -2.31 5.09
N TYR A 80 -4.76 -2.45 6.11
CA TYR A 80 -5.04 -1.88 7.43
C TYR A 80 -5.00 -0.35 7.45
N VAL A 81 -4.09 0.26 6.68
CA VAL A 81 -3.85 1.70 6.73
C VAL A 81 -4.63 2.48 5.68
N ILE A 82 -4.96 1.89 4.54
CA ILE A 82 -5.73 2.57 3.48
C ILE A 82 -7.24 2.56 3.73
N ASP A 83 -7.93 3.48 3.05
CA ASP A 83 -9.35 3.40 2.73
C ASP A 83 -9.51 2.79 1.33
N PRO A 84 -9.87 1.50 1.20
CA PRO A 84 -10.04 0.84 -0.09
C PRO A 84 -11.29 1.30 -0.86
N THR A 85 -12.06 2.26 -0.31
CA THR A 85 -13.27 2.81 -0.94
C THR A 85 -13.14 4.24 -1.43
N GLN A 86 -12.01 4.89 -1.14
CA GLN A 86 -11.76 6.26 -1.56
C GLN A 86 -11.14 6.26 -2.96
N GLU A 87 -11.93 6.64 -3.95
CA GLU A 87 -11.48 6.85 -5.32
C GLU A 87 -10.63 8.12 -5.43
N ASN A 88 -9.53 8.06 -6.20
CA ASN A 88 -8.65 9.20 -6.52
C ASN A 88 -8.23 10.00 -5.27
N GLY A 89 -7.82 9.30 -4.20
CA GLY A 89 -7.33 9.93 -3.00
C GLY A 89 -7.12 8.97 -1.83
N GLN A 90 -6.45 9.46 -0.79
CA GLN A 90 -6.43 8.86 0.55
C GLN A 90 -6.43 9.94 1.62
N GLY A 91 -7.31 9.83 2.61
CA GLY A 91 -7.44 10.83 3.66
C GLY A 91 -7.73 12.23 3.07
N PRO A 92 -6.96 13.27 3.44
CA PRO A 92 -7.14 14.61 2.88
C PRO A 92 -6.49 14.77 1.50
N ASP A 93 -5.66 13.84 1.04
CA ASP A 93 -5.00 13.88 -0.27
C ASP A 93 -6.01 13.51 -1.38
N ARG A 94 -6.17 14.40 -2.37
CA ARG A 94 -7.14 14.27 -3.47
C ARG A 94 -6.45 14.45 -4.82
N GLY A 95 -6.75 13.56 -5.76
CA GLY A 95 -6.16 13.54 -7.09
C GLY A 95 -5.89 12.11 -7.56
N THR A 96 -5.87 11.91 -8.87
CA THR A 96 -5.61 10.61 -9.51
C THR A 96 -4.27 10.02 -9.09
N GLN A 97 -3.28 10.87 -8.81
CA GLN A 97 -1.98 10.46 -8.29
C GLN A 97 -2.03 9.77 -6.92
N TYR A 98 -3.10 9.98 -6.15
CA TYR A 98 -3.29 9.38 -4.82
C TYR A 98 -4.27 8.21 -4.83
N GLN A 99 -4.70 7.75 -6.00
CA GLN A 99 -5.50 6.54 -6.15
C GLN A 99 -4.74 5.33 -5.59
N THR A 100 -5.45 4.50 -4.82
CA THR A 100 -4.89 3.27 -4.24
C THR A 100 -4.70 2.20 -5.31
N GLY A 101 -3.62 1.44 -5.23
CA GLY A 101 -3.29 0.43 -6.21
C GLY A 101 -2.25 -0.58 -5.76
N ILE A 102 -2.32 -1.77 -6.33
CA ILE A 102 -1.37 -2.87 -6.11
C ILE A 102 -0.84 -3.29 -7.47
N TYR A 103 0.47 -3.14 -7.68
CA TYR A 103 1.14 -3.55 -8.91
C TYR A 103 2.19 -4.61 -8.66
N TYR A 104 2.20 -5.58 -9.56
CA TYR A 104 3.08 -6.74 -9.55
C TYR A 104 3.85 -6.83 -10.85
N MET A 105 4.99 -7.51 -10.84
CA MET A 105 5.76 -7.75 -12.05
C MET A 105 4.94 -8.61 -13.02
N PRO A 106 4.88 -8.28 -14.32
CA PRO A 106 4.01 -8.99 -15.28
C PRO A 106 4.22 -10.52 -15.35
N ASP A 107 5.42 -10.99 -15.06
CA ASP A 107 5.84 -12.39 -15.05
C ASP A 107 5.71 -13.08 -13.68
N ASP A 108 5.34 -12.35 -12.62
CA ASP A 108 5.17 -12.90 -11.28
C ASP A 108 3.75 -13.43 -11.05
N SER A 109 3.49 -14.63 -11.56
CA SER A 109 2.21 -15.32 -11.39
C SER A 109 1.87 -15.66 -9.94
N ALA A 110 2.87 -15.85 -9.08
CA ALA A 110 2.67 -16.16 -7.67
C ALA A 110 2.18 -14.93 -6.91
N ALA A 111 2.81 -13.77 -7.12
CA ALA A 111 2.34 -12.51 -6.56
C ALA A 111 0.93 -12.19 -7.04
N LYS A 112 0.66 -12.32 -8.34
CA LYS A 112 -0.68 -12.11 -8.91
C LYS A 112 -1.74 -12.94 -8.20
N ALA A 113 -1.52 -14.26 -8.07
CA ALA A 113 -2.49 -15.15 -7.43
C ALA A 113 -2.74 -14.81 -5.95
N ALA A 114 -1.69 -14.43 -5.21
CA ALA A 114 -1.83 -13.98 -3.83
C ALA A 114 -2.63 -12.67 -3.71
N ILE A 115 -2.34 -11.69 -4.57
CA ILE A 115 -3.04 -10.41 -4.63
C ILE A 115 -4.53 -10.63 -4.94
N GLU A 116 -4.86 -11.40 -5.97
CA GLU A 116 -6.25 -11.68 -6.36
C GLU A 116 -7.06 -12.33 -5.23
N ARG A 117 -6.45 -13.30 -4.52
CA ARG A 117 -7.08 -13.94 -3.36
C ARG A 117 -7.37 -12.92 -2.25
N ILE A 118 -6.41 -12.08 -1.91
CA ILE A 118 -6.52 -11.09 -0.82
C ILE A 118 -7.53 -10.00 -1.17
N VAL A 119 -7.45 -9.47 -2.39
CA VAL A 119 -8.39 -8.46 -2.90
C VAL A 119 -9.82 -8.97 -2.86
N LYS A 120 -10.04 -10.24 -3.22
CA LYS A 120 -11.37 -10.85 -3.14
C LYS A 120 -11.92 -10.84 -1.70
N ILE A 121 -11.08 -11.07 -0.69
CA ILE A 121 -11.48 -11.03 0.72
C ILE A 121 -11.91 -9.61 1.11
N GLU A 122 -11.09 -8.61 0.79
CA GLU A 122 -11.34 -7.20 1.12
C GLU A 122 -12.58 -6.67 0.39
N GLN A 123 -12.69 -6.92 -0.92
CA GLN A 123 -13.82 -6.51 -1.74
C GLN A 123 -15.12 -7.15 -1.25
N SER A 124 -15.10 -8.46 -0.93
CA SER A 124 -16.28 -9.15 -0.40
C SER A 124 -16.77 -8.55 0.93
N ALA A 125 -15.88 -8.02 1.76
CA ALA A 125 -16.27 -7.36 3.00
C ALA A 125 -16.98 -6.03 2.74
N ILE A 126 -16.46 -5.24 1.81
CA ILE A 126 -17.09 -4.00 1.37
C ILE A 126 -18.47 -4.30 0.76
N ASP A 127 -18.57 -5.31 -0.11
CA ASP A 127 -19.84 -5.70 -0.73
C ASP A 127 -20.89 -6.14 0.31
N ARG A 128 -20.48 -6.86 1.35
CA ARG A 128 -21.36 -7.21 2.47
C ARG A 128 -21.85 -5.99 3.24
N GLU A 129 -20.96 -5.05 3.56
CA GLU A 129 -21.34 -3.81 4.25
C GLU A 129 -22.33 -2.99 3.40
N ARG A 130 -22.14 -2.95 2.09
CA ARG A 130 -23.07 -2.25 1.20
C ARG A 130 -24.44 -2.90 1.15
N ALA A 131 -24.48 -4.24 1.06
CA ALA A 131 -25.71 -5.01 1.01
C ALA A 131 -26.56 -4.84 2.30
N ARG A 132 -25.93 -4.54 3.44
CA ARG A 132 -26.63 -4.20 4.69
C ARG A 132 -27.31 -2.83 4.66
N GLY A 133 -26.98 -1.96 3.70
CA GLY A 133 -27.52 -0.61 3.59
C GLY A 133 -26.86 0.41 4.53
N GLY A 134 -27.54 1.54 4.73
CA GLY A 134 -27.03 2.64 5.58
C GLY A 134 -25.98 3.52 4.90
N ILE A 135 -25.19 4.25 5.69
CA ILE A 135 -24.27 5.29 5.21
C ILE A 135 -23.16 4.76 4.28
N ASN A 136 -22.85 3.46 4.37
CA ASN A 136 -21.79 2.82 3.58
C ASN A 136 -22.29 2.16 2.28
N SER A 137 -23.60 2.19 1.97
CA SER A 137 -24.17 1.50 0.79
C SER A 137 -23.60 1.99 -0.55
N PHE A 138 -23.16 3.24 -0.60
CA PHE A 138 -22.60 3.90 -1.78
C PHE A 138 -21.09 3.73 -1.95
N LYS A 139 -20.39 3.09 -1.00
CA LYS A 139 -18.94 2.89 -1.09
C LYS A 139 -18.64 1.67 -1.94
N TYR A 140 -17.74 1.77 -2.92
CA TYR A 140 -17.32 0.64 -3.76
C TYR A 140 -15.85 0.32 -3.47
N PHE A 141 -15.42 -0.91 -3.71
CA PHE A 141 -13.98 -1.22 -3.70
C PHE A 141 -13.32 -0.51 -4.88
N SER A 142 -12.29 0.30 -4.60
CA SER A 142 -11.66 1.21 -5.55
C SER A 142 -10.17 0.94 -5.77
N VAL A 143 -9.56 -0.04 -5.11
CA VAL A 143 -8.12 -0.33 -5.29
C VAL A 143 -7.87 -0.92 -6.67
N GLU A 144 -7.01 -0.30 -7.47
CA GLU A 144 -6.65 -0.81 -8.79
C GLU A 144 -5.64 -1.97 -8.68
N ILE A 145 -5.84 -3.04 -9.47
CA ILE A 145 -4.99 -4.23 -9.45
C ILE A 145 -4.50 -4.49 -10.88
N GLU A 146 -3.25 -4.16 -11.15
CA GLU A 146 -2.70 -4.20 -12.52
C GLU A 146 -1.26 -4.69 -12.52
N PRO A 147 -0.78 -5.29 -13.64
CA PRO A 147 0.65 -5.47 -13.83
C PRO A 147 1.36 -4.10 -13.85
N LEU A 148 2.59 -4.06 -13.38
CA LEU A 148 3.44 -2.88 -13.49
C LEU A 148 3.80 -2.63 -14.97
N LYS A 149 3.51 -1.43 -15.45
CA LYS A 149 3.83 -0.95 -16.80
C LYS A 149 5.14 -0.17 -16.79
N ASN A 150 5.28 0.77 -15.86
CA ASN A 150 6.48 1.58 -15.66
C ASN A 150 6.56 2.07 -14.20
N PHE A 151 7.77 2.34 -13.75
CA PHE A 151 8.05 2.95 -12.45
C PHE A 151 9.25 3.88 -12.57
N PHE A 152 9.10 5.11 -12.11
CA PHE A 152 10.17 6.10 -12.06
C PHE A 152 10.37 6.53 -10.61
N ALA A 153 11.62 6.47 -10.12
CA ALA A 153 11.91 6.93 -8.76
C ALA A 153 11.64 8.44 -8.66
N ALA A 154 10.99 8.84 -7.56
CA ALA A 154 10.79 10.25 -7.26
C ALA A 154 12.11 10.90 -6.85
N GLU A 155 12.12 12.23 -6.85
CA GLU A 155 13.27 13.05 -6.49
C GLU A 155 13.79 12.73 -5.08
N GLU A 156 15.10 12.94 -4.86
CA GLU A 156 15.76 12.56 -3.60
C GLU A 156 15.16 13.21 -2.35
N TYR A 157 14.55 14.40 -2.48
CA TYR A 157 13.90 15.06 -1.36
C TYR A 157 12.61 14.35 -0.92
N HIS A 158 11.99 13.52 -1.76
CA HIS A 158 10.86 12.66 -1.38
C HIS A 158 11.31 11.35 -0.72
N GLN A 159 12.52 10.86 -1.03
CA GLN A 159 13.03 9.62 -0.46
C GLN A 159 13.29 9.79 1.03
N ASN A 160 12.82 8.85 1.84
CA ASN A 160 12.97 8.86 3.30
C ASN A 160 12.42 10.14 3.95
N TYR A 161 11.37 10.74 3.40
CA TYR A 161 10.90 12.07 3.83
C TYR A 161 10.58 12.14 5.32
N LEU A 162 9.88 11.15 5.87
CA LEU A 162 9.52 11.11 7.30
C LEU A 162 10.68 10.67 8.22
N ASP A 163 11.77 10.14 7.68
CA ASP A 163 13.01 9.95 8.44
C ASP A 163 13.77 11.28 8.54
N LYS A 164 13.79 12.05 7.44
CA LYS A 164 14.39 13.39 7.36
C LYS A 164 13.55 14.44 8.13
N ASN A 165 12.22 14.27 8.17
CA ASN A 165 11.26 15.17 8.79
C ASN A 165 10.31 14.41 9.71
N PRO A 166 10.71 14.09 10.96
CA PRO A 166 9.91 13.24 11.86
C PRO A 166 8.51 13.78 12.21
N TYR A 167 8.32 15.10 12.11
CA TYR A 167 7.03 15.78 12.31
C TYR A 167 6.38 16.25 10.99
N GLY A 168 6.88 15.73 9.87
CA GLY A 168 6.36 16.04 8.54
C GLY A 168 4.94 15.50 8.33
N TYR A 169 4.34 15.93 7.23
CA TYR A 169 2.99 15.53 6.87
C TYR A 169 2.88 14.01 6.62
N CYS A 170 1.84 13.38 7.18
CA CYS A 170 1.51 11.98 6.95
C CYS A 170 0.01 11.76 7.22
N HIS A 171 -0.73 11.22 6.25
CA HIS A 171 -2.13 10.86 6.47
C HIS A 171 -2.29 9.54 7.25
N ILE A 172 -1.24 8.71 7.31
CA ILE A 172 -1.21 7.49 8.12
C ILE A 172 -0.78 7.87 9.53
N SER A 173 -1.59 7.51 10.53
CA SER A 173 -1.25 7.77 11.93
C SER A 173 0.08 7.09 12.32
N PHE A 174 1.00 7.85 12.92
CA PHE A 174 2.27 7.31 13.44
C PHE A 174 2.06 6.15 14.43
N LYS A 175 0.98 6.19 15.24
CA LYS A 175 0.62 5.08 16.13
C LYS A 175 0.34 3.79 15.36
N LYS A 176 -0.30 3.87 14.19
CA LYS A 176 -0.54 2.69 13.35
C LYS A 176 0.77 2.16 12.76
N ILE A 177 1.67 3.05 12.33
CA ILE A 177 2.98 2.66 11.81
C ILE A 177 3.78 1.92 12.89
N GLU A 178 3.89 2.49 14.09
CA GLU A 178 4.60 1.89 15.21
C GLU A 178 3.99 0.56 15.65
N LEU A 179 2.65 0.47 15.65
CA LEU A 179 1.95 -0.77 15.94
C LEU A 179 2.32 -1.86 14.93
N LEU A 180 2.13 -1.59 13.63
CA LEU A 180 2.39 -2.57 12.56
C LEU A 180 3.85 -3.04 12.54
N ALA A 181 4.80 -2.15 12.82
CA ALA A 181 6.22 -2.50 12.93
C ALA A 181 6.53 -3.52 14.03
N LYS A 182 5.69 -3.58 15.08
CA LYS A 182 5.85 -4.49 16.22
C LYS A 182 5.05 -5.78 16.10
N LEU A 183 4.08 -5.83 15.19
CA LEU A 183 3.24 -7.01 15.01
C LEU A 183 4.01 -8.14 14.33
N PRO A 184 3.76 -9.41 14.71
CA PRO A 184 4.35 -10.57 14.04
C PRO A 184 3.59 -10.87 12.72
N LEU A 185 3.51 -9.90 11.81
CA LEU A 185 2.67 -9.97 10.60
C LEU A 185 2.98 -11.20 9.73
N ALA A 186 4.25 -11.59 9.64
CA ALA A 186 4.67 -12.78 8.87
C ALA A 186 4.07 -14.11 9.38
N ALA A 187 3.61 -14.15 10.64
CA ALA A 187 2.94 -15.30 11.23
C ALA A 187 1.41 -15.22 11.15
N MET A 188 0.84 -14.14 10.60
CA MET A 188 -0.60 -13.94 10.50
C MET A 188 -1.14 -14.47 9.17
N ASN A 189 -2.26 -15.19 9.23
CA ASN A 189 -2.94 -15.70 8.04
C ASN A 189 -3.94 -14.68 7.50
N TYR A 190 -3.86 -14.38 6.21
CA TYR A 190 -4.79 -13.47 5.55
C TYR A 190 -6.09 -14.17 5.12
N GLU A 191 -6.91 -14.54 6.11
CA GLU A 191 -8.19 -15.26 5.91
C GLU A 191 -9.43 -14.36 5.99
N LYS A 192 -9.26 -13.13 6.49
CA LYS A 192 -10.31 -12.13 6.73
C LYS A 192 -9.79 -10.74 6.36
N PRO A 193 -10.66 -9.71 6.30
CA PRO A 193 -10.19 -8.35 6.08
C PRO A 193 -9.11 -7.92 7.07
N ALA A 194 -8.10 -7.18 6.60
CA ALA A 194 -6.95 -6.77 7.39
C ALA A 194 -7.35 -6.05 8.68
N LYS A 195 -8.35 -5.18 8.59
CA LYS A 195 -8.90 -4.44 9.73
C LYS A 195 -9.48 -5.37 10.78
N GLU A 196 -10.10 -6.49 10.39
CA GLU A 196 -10.60 -7.51 11.32
C GLU A 196 -9.46 -8.32 11.94
N ILE A 197 -8.51 -8.80 11.13
CA ILE A 197 -7.37 -9.60 11.60
C ILE A 197 -6.59 -8.84 12.67
N ILE A 198 -6.20 -7.60 12.36
CA ILE A 198 -5.38 -6.80 13.26
C ILE A 198 -6.17 -6.36 14.49
N ALA A 199 -7.45 -5.99 14.35
CA ALA A 199 -8.29 -5.67 15.51
C ALA A 199 -8.43 -6.86 16.47
N ASN A 200 -8.67 -8.06 15.94
CA ASN A 200 -8.76 -9.28 16.74
C ASN A 200 -7.43 -9.59 17.44
N PHE A 201 -6.30 -9.40 16.76
CA PHE A 201 -4.98 -9.59 17.36
C PHE A 201 -4.77 -8.61 18.53
N ILE A 202 -4.99 -7.31 18.32
CA ILE A 202 -4.86 -6.28 19.37
C ILE A 202 -5.71 -6.63 20.59
N ASN A 203 -6.98 -6.95 20.37
CA ASN A 203 -7.91 -7.34 21.44
C ASN A 203 -7.42 -8.59 22.20
N SER A 204 -6.83 -9.57 21.50
CA SER A 204 -6.29 -10.78 22.14
C SER A 204 -5.07 -10.51 23.04
N GLN A 205 -4.35 -9.42 22.79
CA GLN A 205 -3.17 -9.01 23.56
C GLN A 205 -3.50 -8.02 24.69
N GLY A 206 -4.77 -7.59 24.82
CA GLY A 206 -5.20 -6.61 25.83
C GLY A 206 -4.66 -5.19 25.58
N LEU A 207 -4.43 -4.85 24.31
CA LEU A 207 -3.92 -3.55 23.84
C LEU A 207 -5.04 -2.59 23.40
#